data_AF-A0A2V2S9R3-F1
#
_entry.id   AF-A0A2V2S9R3-F1
#
_cell.length_a   1.000
_cell.length_b   1.000
_cell.length_c   1.000
_cell.angle_alpha   90.00
_cell.angle_beta   90.00
_cell.angle_gamma   90.00
#
_symmetry.space_group_name_H-M   'P 1'
#
loop_
_entity.id
_entity.type
_entity.pdbx_description
1 polymer ?
#
loop_
_entity_poly.entity_id
_entity_poly.type
_entity_poly.pdbx_seq_one_letter_code
_entity_poly.pdbx_strand_id
1 'polypeptide(L)' 'MFGGNPVGTNQEITQALNGDNPKQINFLNPDAGMRVNALGELIDAWGTPYFFHQLSATEMEIRSAGPDKVMWTGDDLVTK' A
#
# COMPACT_ATOMS: atom_id res chain seq x y z
N MET A 1 8.39 9.31 -18.28
CA MET A 1 8.58 9.73 -16.87
C MET A 1 8.62 8.45 -16.05
N PHE A 2 9.81 7.94 -15.69
CA PHE A 2 9.98 6.64 -15.01
C PHE A 2 10.91 6.82 -13.82
N GLY A 3 10.36 6.82 -12.60
CA GLY A 3 11.14 7.03 -11.37
C GLY A 3 10.37 7.53 -10.14
N GLY A 4 9.04 7.73 -10.25
CA GLY A 4 8.19 8.09 -9.11
C GLY A 4 7.49 6.89 -8.49
N ASN A 5 6.77 7.12 -7.39
CA ASN A 5 5.93 6.13 -6.73
C ASN A 5 4.75 5.73 -7.64
N PRO A 6 4.21 4.50 -7.51
CA PRO A 6 2.92 4.18 -8.10
C PRO A 6 1.83 5.12 -7.56
N VAL A 7 0.80 5.38 -8.36
CA VAL A 7 -0.29 6.31 -8.05
C VAL A 7 -1.63 5.63 -8.31
N GLY A 8 -2.71 6.21 -7.76
CA GLY A 8 -4.07 5.69 -7.91
C GLY A 8 -4.62 5.08 -6.63
N THR A 9 -5.56 4.16 -6.80
CA THR A 9 -6.21 3.39 -5.73
C THR A 9 -5.24 2.39 -5.09
N ASN A 10 -5.61 1.84 -3.93
CA ASN A 10 -4.86 0.75 -3.31
C ASN A 10 -4.65 -0.43 -4.28
N GLN A 11 -5.67 -0.82 -5.04
CA GLN A 11 -5.59 -1.93 -5.99
C GLN A 11 -4.59 -1.65 -7.12
N GLU A 12 -4.64 -0.47 -7.73
CA GLU A 12 -3.71 -0.08 -8.81
C GLU A 12 -2.27 -0.02 -8.31
N ILE A 13 -2.06 0.55 -7.11
CA ILE A 13 -0.75 0.58 -6.46
C ILE A 13 -0.26 -0.84 -6.17
N THR A 14 -1.14 -1.70 -5.65
CA THR A 14 -0.82 -3.09 -5.32
C THR A 14 -0.47 -3.89 -6.57
N GLN A 15 -1.19 -3.72 -7.68
CA GLN A 15 -0.88 -4.35 -8.97
C GLN A 15 0.50 -3.93 -9.47
N ALA A 16 0.80 -2.63 -9.43
CA ALA A 16 2.10 -2.11 -9.82
C ALA A 16 3.22 -2.69 -8.96
N LEU A 17 3.02 -2.82 -7.64
CA LEU A 17 3.99 -3.46 -6.74
C LEU A 17 4.10 -4.97 -6.97
N ASN A 18 3.03 -5.63 -7.41
CA ASN A 18 2.98 -7.07 -7.67
C ASN A 18 3.43 -7.47 -9.08
N GLY A 19 4.19 -6.60 -9.76
CA GLY A 19 4.79 -6.89 -11.06
C GLY A 19 4.11 -6.23 -12.26
N ASP A 20 2.94 -5.59 -12.12
CA ASP A 20 2.34 -4.81 -13.21
C ASP A 20 2.94 -3.41 -13.33
N ASN A 21 4.27 -3.38 -13.39
CA ASN A 21 5.06 -2.19 -13.63
C ASN A 21 5.93 -2.39 -14.88
N PRO A 22 6.44 -1.31 -15.51
CA PRO A 22 7.20 -1.41 -16.76
C PRO A 22 8.44 -2.31 -16.71
N LYS A 23 8.97 -2.58 -15.51
CA LYS A 23 10.14 -3.46 -15.31
C LYS A 23 9.75 -4.89 -14.94
N GLN A 24 8.46 -5.19 -14.75
CA GLN A 24 7.94 -6.50 -14.35
C GLN A 24 8.56 -7.02 -13.04
N ILE A 25 8.93 -6.10 -12.14
CA ILE A 25 9.54 -6.46 -10.86
C ILE A 25 8.44 -6.69 -9.84
N ASN A 26 8.42 -7.86 -9.18
CA ASN A 26 7.58 -8.08 -8.02
C ASN A 26 8.28 -7.59 -6.75
N PHE A 27 7.73 -6.53 -6.14
CA PHE A 27 8.21 -5.96 -4.88
C PHE A 27 7.52 -6.59 -3.65
N LEU A 28 6.38 -7.27 -3.84
CA LEU A 28 5.67 -7.91 -2.74
C LEU A 28 6.36 -9.21 -2.34
N ASN A 29 6.63 -9.33 -1.04
CA ASN A 29 7.23 -10.51 -0.43
C ASN A 29 6.30 -11.03 0.69
N PRO A 30 5.56 -12.13 0.43
CA PRO A 30 4.70 -12.76 1.43
C PRO A 30 5.43 -13.20 2.69
N ASP A 31 6.70 -13.63 2.59
CA ASP A 31 7.52 -14.06 3.73
C ASP A 31 7.89 -12.88 4.64
N ALA A 32 7.90 -11.65 4.10
CA ALA A 32 8.06 -10.43 4.87
C ALA A 32 6.74 -9.91 5.49
N GLY A 33 5.66 -10.68 5.36
CA GLY A 33 4.35 -10.35 5.92
C GLY A 33 3.49 -9.42 5.08
N MET A 34 3.91 -9.07 3.85
CA MET A 34 3.07 -8.33 2.91
C MET A 34 1.93 -9.22 2.41
N ARG A 35 0.69 -8.73 2.52
CA ARG A 35 -0.51 -9.52 2.21
C ARG A 35 -1.43 -8.74 1.31
N VAL A 36 -2.00 -9.44 0.34
CA VAL A 36 -3.02 -8.92 -0.57
C VAL A 36 -4.32 -9.65 -0.28
N ASN A 37 -5.41 -8.91 -0.11
CA ASN A 37 -6.73 -9.51 0.14
C ASN A 37 -7.38 -10.01 -1.17
N ALA A 38 -8.57 -10.62 -1.06
CA ALA A 38 -9.30 -11.15 -2.22
C ALA A 38 -9.76 -10.09 -3.24
N LEU A 39 -9.76 -8.81 -2.85
CA LEU A 39 -10.08 -7.68 -3.72
C LEU A 39 -8.85 -7.08 -4.41
N GLY A 40 -7.66 -7.65 -4.19
CA GLY A 40 -6.41 -7.16 -4.78
C GLY A 40 -5.81 -5.95 -4.05
N GLU A 41 -6.20 -5.71 -2.79
CA GLU A 41 -5.68 -4.60 -1.99
C GLU A 41 -4.55 -5.07 -1.07
N LEU A 42 -3.50 -4.27 -0.96
CA LEU A 42 -2.47 -4.43 0.07
C LEU A 42 -3.10 -4.07 1.42
N ILE A 43 -3.06 -5.03 2.34
CA ILE A 43 -3.63 -4.92 3.68
C ILE A 43 -2.54 -4.83 4.74
N ASP A 44 -2.86 -4.14 5.83
CA ASP A 44 -2.03 -4.05 7.01
C ASP A 44 -2.03 -5.35 7.84
N ALA A 45 -1.27 -5.34 8.94
CA ALA A 45 -1.12 -6.49 9.82
C ALA A 45 -2.46 -6.95 10.47
N TRP A 46 -3.48 -6.09 10.48
CA TRP A 46 -4.80 -6.35 11.06
C TRP A 46 -5.86 -6.69 10.01
N GLY A 47 -5.49 -6.67 8.72
CA GLY A 47 -6.34 -7.06 7.60
C GLY A 47 -7.13 -5.91 6.99
N THR A 48 -6.82 -4.66 7.33
CA THR A 48 -7.46 -3.47 6.76
C THR A 48 -6.64 -2.96 5.58
N PRO A 49 -7.25 -2.57 4.45
CA PRO A 49 -6.51 -1.97 3.34
C PRO A 49 -5.73 -0.74 3.79
N TYR A 50 -4.46 -0.65 3.42
CA TYR A 50 -3.69 0.58 3.63
C TYR A 50 -4.34 1.76 2.91
N PHE A 51 -4.28 2.94 3.52
CA PHE A 51 -4.59 4.19 2.83
C PHE A 51 -3.30 4.81 2.31
N PHE A 52 -3.23 5.00 0.99
CA PHE A 52 -2.10 5.63 0.31
C PHE A 52 -2.44 7.09 -0.01
N HIS A 53 -1.68 8.01 0.57
CA HIS A 53 -1.81 9.43 0.32
C HIS A 53 -0.59 9.94 -0.46
N GLN A 54 -0.81 10.23 -1.74
CA GLN A 54 0.23 10.67 -2.66
C GLN A 54 0.54 12.16 -2.41
N LEU A 55 1.58 12.45 -1.64
CA LEU A 55 1.99 13.83 -1.31
C LEU A 55 2.71 14.50 -2.48
N SER A 56 3.52 13.73 -3.21
CA SER A 56 4.22 14.17 -4.42
C SER A 56 4.51 13.00 -5.35
N ALA A 57 5.22 13.24 -6.46
CA ALA A 57 5.66 12.19 -7.36
C ALA A 57 6.60 11.15 -6.71
N THR A 58 7.26 11.49 -5.60
CA THR A 58 8.27 10.65 -4.94
C THR A 58 8.05 10.48 -3.44
N GLU A 59 7.03 11.12 -2.86
CA GLU A 59 6.71 11.03 -1.43
C GLU A 59 5.27 10.54 -1.27
N MET A 60 5.09 9.51 -0.45
CA MET A 60 3.80 8.88 -0.20
C MET A 60 3.65 8.68 1.30
N GLU A 61 2.59 9.24 1.86
CA GLU A 61 2.16 8.86 3.21
C GLU A 61 1.36 7.56 3.12
N ILE A 62 1.68 6.61 4.00
CA ILE A 62 0.99 5.33 4.13
C ILE A 62 0.40 5.25 5.53
N ARG A 63 -0.88 4.91 5.60
CA ARG A 63 -1.62 4.76 6.86
C ARG A 63 -2.21 3.36 6.99
N SER A 64 -1.95 2.72 8.12
CA SER A 64 -2.68 1.54 8.60
C SER A 64 -3.74 1.97 9.61
N ALA A 65 -4.89 1.28 9.60
CA ALA A 65 -6.00 1.53 10.52
C ALA A 65 -5.81 0.88 11.90
N GLY A 66 -4.63 0.33 12.19
CA GLY A 66 -4.34 -0.23 13.49
C GLY A 66 -5.21 -1.44 13.90
N PRO A 67 -5.06 -1.88 15.16
CA PRO A 67 -5.89 -2.93 15.76
C PRO A 67 -7.41 -2.72 15.70
N ASP A 68 -7.90 -1.49 15.79
CA ASP A 68 -9.33 -1.19 15.82
C ASP A 68 -9.99 -1.25 14.42
N LYS A 69 -9.17 -1.20 13.36
CA LYS A 69 -9.55 -1.29 11.95
C LYS A 69 -10.40 -0.14 11.44
N VAL A 70 -10.38 0.99 12.13
CA VAL A 70 -11.11 2.20 11.77
C VAL A 70 -10.10 3.28 11.44
N MET A 71 -10.12 3.77 10.20
CA MET A 71 -9.23 4.87 9.82
C MET A 71 -9.50 6.14 10.63
N TRP A 72 -8.45 6.92 10.85
CA TRP A 72 -8.46 8.22 11.52
C TRP A 72 -8.80 8.15 13.02
N THR A 73 -8.40 7.06 13.67
CA THR A 73 -8.48 6.90 15.13
C THR A 73 -7.08 6.99 15.76
N GLY A 74 -7.01 6.76 17.08
CA GLY A 74 -5.79 6.98 17.86
C GLY A 74 -4.72 5.89 17.69
N ASP A 75 -5.06 4.72 17.16
CA ASP A 75 -4.16 3.58 16.95
C ASP A 75 -3.67 3.44 15.51
N ASP A 76 -4.07 4.34 14.62
CA ASP A 76 -3.52 4.45 13.27
C ASP A 76 -1.99 4.58 13.30
N LEU A 77 -1.33 3.84 12.41
CA LEU A 77 0.10 3.98 12.16
C LEU A 77 0.33 4.72 10.85
N VAL A 78 1.11 5.80 10.89
CA VAL A 78 1.37 6.67 9.73
C VAL A 78 2.87 6.81 9.49
N THR A 79 3.30 6.64 8.24
CA THR A 79 4.70 6.82 7.81
C THR A 79 4.78 7.47 6.43
N LYS A 80 5.97 7.99 6.07
CA LYS A 80 6.25 8.66 4.80
C LYS A 80 7.64 8.32 4.26
#